data_AF-A0A0P9CS42-F1
#
_entry.id   AF-A0A0P9CS42-F1
#
_cell.length_a   1.000
_cell.length_b   1.000
_cell.length_c   1.000
_cell.angle_alpha   90.00
_cell.angle_beta   90.00
_cell.angle_gamma   90.00
#
_symmetry.space_group_name_H-M   'P 1'
#
loop_
_entity.id
_entity.type
_entity.pdbx_description
1 polymer ?
#
loop_
_entity_poly.entity_id
_entity_poly.type
_entity_poly.pdbx_seq_one_letter_code
_entity_poly.pdbx_strand_id
1 'polypeptide(L)'
;MVLEAIEWAQYTNKQEHQRPSSATAYSIEHIMPQSTNETDWPLHVPSGADDALRITVATARETLKHTFGNLTLVTQPLNLALSNGRFSAKRTAIENNSLLMLNKYFQRNTIQDWDEVAIRERGERLFEEAIKIWPRPE
;
A
#
# COMPACT_ATOMS: atom_id res chain seq x y z
N MET A 1 -11.67 8.50 7.61
CA MET A 1 -10.41 7.78 7.91
C MET A 1 -9.21 8.52 7.27
N VAL A 2 -7.97 8.35 7.75
CA VAL A 2 -6.79 9.08 7.19
C VAL A 2 -6.56 8.79 5.71
N LEU A 3 -6.58 7.51 5.30
CA LEU A 3 -6.39 7.12 3.90
C LEU A 3 -7.49 7.65 2.98
N GLU A 4 -8.72 7.79 3.47
CA GLU A 4 -9.81 8.39 2.68
C GLU A 4 -9.55 9.88 2.45
N ALA A 5 -9.09 10.61 3.47
CA ALA A 5 -8.75 12.02 3.28
C ALA A 5 -7.56 12.20 2.30
N ILE A 6 -6.55 11.32 2.34
CA ILE A 6 -5.45 11.32 1.37
C ILE A 6 -5.93 10.93 -0.04
N GLU A 7 -6.85 9.97 -0.16
CA GLU A 7 -7.52 9.66 -1.42
C GLU A 7 -8.23 10.91 -1.98
N TRP A 8 -8.99 11.60 -1.13
CA TRP A 8 -9.77 12.77 -1.52
C TRP A 8 -8.89 13.94 -1.97
N ALA A 9 -7.76 14.15 -1.30
CA ALA A 9 -6.82 15.22 -1.63
C ALA A 9 -6.13 15.05 -3.00
N GLN A 10 -6.11 13.83 -3.55
CA GLN A 10 -5.47 13.56 -4.85
C GLN A 10 -6.35 13.89 -6.06
N TYR A 11 -7.65 14.15 -5.86
CA TYR A 11 -8.55 14.51 -6.96
C TYR A 11 -8.36 15.95 -7.41
N THR A 12 -8.32 16.15 -8.72
CA THR A 12 -8.22 17.45 -9.39
C THR A 12 -9.37 17.62 -10.38
N ASN A 13 -9.42 18.76 -11.08
CA ASN A 13 -10.38 18.98 -12.17
C ASN A 13 -10.14 18.11 -13.42
N LYS A 14 -9.11 17.25 -13.42
CA LYS A 14 -8.79 16.32 -14.52
C LYS A 14 -9.45 14.95 -14.38
N GLN A 15 -10.03 14.63 -13.22
CA GLN A 15 -10.77 13.39 -13.01
C GLN A 15 -12.25 13.62 -13.34
N GLU A 16 -12.98 12.57 -13.71
CA GLU A 16 -14.42 12.67 -13.90
C GLU A 16 -15.09 13.19 -12.62
N HIS A 17 -16.13 14.02 -12.73
CA HIS A 17 -16.78 14.68 -11.58
C HIS A 17 -17.46 13.70 -10.60
N GLN A 18 -17.40 12.39 -10.85
CA GLN A 18 -17.90 11.37 -9.95
C GLN A 18 -16.79 10.92 -9.01
N ARG A 19 -16.71 11.65 -7.90
CA ARG A 19 -16.06 11.16 -6.69
C ARG A 19 -16.77 9.87 -6.24
N PRO A 20 -16.06 8.88 -5.71
CA PRO A 20 -16.73 7.73 -5.12
C PRO A 20 -17.66 8.19 -4.00
N SER A 21 -18.87 7.63 -3.96
CA SER A 21 -19.86 8.00 -2.95
C SER A 21 -19.30 7.76 -1.56
N SER A 22 -19.56 8.68 -0.62
CA SER A 22 -19.24 8.47 0.80
C SER A 22 -19.98 7.29 1.42
N ALA A 23 -20.97 6.74 0.73
CA ALA A 23 -21.69 5.52 1.12
C ALA A 23 -20.96 4.23 0.74
N THR A 24 -19.90 4.28 -0.08
CA THR A 24 -19.12 3.09 -0.42
C THR A 24 -18.27 2.69 0.78
N ALA A 25 -18.56 1.52 1.36
CA ALA A 25 -17.75 0.96 2.44
C ALA A 25 -16.41 0.44 1.89
N TYR A 26 -15.33 1.18 2.15
CA TYR A 26 -13.98 0.73 1.87
C TYR A 26 -13.42 -0.13 3.00
N SER A 27 -12.54 -1.03 2.62
CA SER A 27 -11.73 -1.86 3.51
C SER A 27 -10.25 -1.51 3.33
N ILE A 28 -9.48 -1.67 4.41
CA ILE A 28 -8.02 -1.51 4.37
C ILE A 28 -7.42 -2.81 3.84
N GLU A 29 -6.67 -2.70 2.75
CA GLU A 29 -5.87 -3.79 2.21
C GLU A 29 -4.39 -3.58 2.54
N HIS A 30 -3.72 -4.66 2.93
CA HIS A 30 -2.26 -4.70 3.06
C HIS A 30 -1.67 -5.25 1.76
N ILE A 31 -0.86 -4.46 1.05
CA ILE A 31 -0.26 -4.90 -0.22
C ILE A 31 0.67 -6.10 0.04
N MET A 32 1.69 -5.92 0.88
CA MET A 32 2.36 -7.04 1.55
C MET A 32 1.42 -7.56 2.65
N PRO A 33 0.93 -8.80 2.56
CA PRO A 33 -0.07 -9.31 3.49
C PRO A 33 0.49 -9.46 4.91
N GLN A 34 -0.42 -9.55 5.88
CA GLN A 34 -0.05 -9.85 7.26
C GLN A 34 0.58 -11.25 7.34
N SER A 35 -0.08 -12.24 6.74
CA SER A 35 0.46 -13.59 6.58
C SER A 35 1.21 -13.70 5.26
N THR A 36 2.54 -13.57 5.33
CA THR A 36 3.45 -13.74 4.18
C THR A 36 3.91 -15.19 4.06
N ASN A 37 4.20 -15.61 2.83
CA ASN A 37 4.86 -16.89 2.55
C ASN A 37 6.19 -16.62 1.81
N GLU A 38 7.20 -17.46 2.02
CA GLU A 38 8.53 -17.26 1.44
C GLU A 38 8.56 -17.32 -0.10
N THR A 39 7.61 -18.03 -0.72
CA THR A 39 7.57 -18.18 -2.18
C THR A 39 7.16 -16.88 -2.88
N ASP A 40 6.13 -16.22 -2.36
CA ASP A 40 5.58 -14.99 -2.95
C ASP A 40 6.17 -13.72 -2.32
N TRP A 41 6.69 -13.81 -1.09
CA TRP A 41 7.18 -12.69 -0.28
C TRP A 41 8.49 -13.06 0.45
N PRO A 42 9.57 -13.40 -0.28
CA PRO A 42 10.82 -13.87 0.32
C PRO A 42 11.42 -12.83 1.26
N LEU A 43 12.01 -13.28 2.38
CA LEU A 43 12.78 -12.39 3.25
C LEU A 43 14.18 -12.18 2.68
N HIS A 44 14.46 -10.97 2.19
CA HIS A 44 15.79 -10.63 1.67
C HIS A 44 16.76 -10.36 2.82
N VAL A 45 17.64 -11.34 3.07
CA VAL A 45 18.74 -11.24 4.04
C VAL A 45 20.07 -11.48 3.34
N PRO A 46 21.15 -10.76 3.72
CA PRO A 46 22.48 -10.98 3.15
C PRO A 46 22.94 -12.44 3.27
N SER A 47 23.68 -12.93 2.28
CA SER A 47 24.30 -14.26 2.35
C SER A 47 25.28 -14.31 3.53
N GLY A 48 25.21 -15.36 4.34
CA GLY A 48 26.01 -15.50 5.56
C GLY A 48 25.48 -14.72 6.77
N ALA A 49 24.30 -14.11 6.68
CA ALA A 49 23.64 -13.49 7.84
C ALA A 49 23.44 -14.51 8.97
N ASP A 50 23.87 -14.13 10.18
CA ASP A 50 23.60 -14.88 11.40
C ASP A 50 22.12 -14.82 11.80
N ASP A 51 21.75 -15.63 12.78
CA ASP A 51 20.37 -15.71 13.26
C ASP A 51 19.89 -14.37 13.85
N ALA A 52 20.78 -13.62 14.50
CA ALA A 52 20.46 -12.33 15.09
C ALA A 52 20.06 -11.29 14.02
N LEU A 53 20.81 -11.20 12.92
CA LEU A 53 20.48 -10.33 11.80
C LEU A 53 19.18 -10.76 11.12
N ARG A 54 18.96 -12.07 10.93
CA ARG A 54 17.72 -12.60 10.36
C ARG A 54 16.49 -12.22 11.18
N ILE A 55 16.55 -12.39 12.50
CA ILE A 55 15.48 -11.99 13.43
C ILE A 55 15.24 -10.49 13.37
N THR A 56 16.31 -9.68 13.31
CA THR A 56 16.20 -8.22 13.23
C THR A 56 15.48 -7.79 11.95
N VAL A 57 15.86 -8.35 10.80
CA VAL A 57 15.24 -8.05 9.50
C VAL A 57 13.78 -8.50 9.47
N ALA A 58 13.47 -9.70 9.98
CA ALA A 58 12.09 -10.18 10.07
C ALA A 58 11.23 -9.26 10.96
N THR A 59 11.74 -8.85 12.13
CA THR A 59 11.03 -7.95 13.05
C THR A 59 10.78 -6.58 12.44
N ALA A 60 11.76 -6.05 11.71
CA ALA A 60 11.61 -4.79 10.98
C ALA A 60 10.53 -4.89 9.89
N ARG A 61 10.48 -6.00 9.15
CA ARG A 61 9.41 -6.27 8.16
C ARG A 61 8.03 -6.31 8.82
N GLU A 62 7.87 -7.02 9.94
CA GLU A 62 6.58 -7.10 10.64
C GLU A 62 6.05 -5.73 11.07
N THR A 63 6.94 -4.87 11.57
CA THR A 63 6.57 -3.49 11.88
C THR A 63 6.16 -2.71 10.62
N LEU A 64 6.94 -2.86 9.55
CA LEU A 64 6.76 -2.11 8.31
C LEU A 64 5.47 -2.48 7.57
N LYS A 65 5.03 -3.75 7.64
CA LYS A 65 3.75 -4.23 7.05
C LYS A 65 2.54 -3.42 7.50
N HIS A 66 2.56 -2.86 8.71
CA HIS A 66 1.45 -2.11 9.28
C HIS A 66 1.53 -0.60 9.06
N THR A 67 2.53 -0.12 8.31
CA THR A 67 2.70 1.31 8.02
C THR A 67 1.87 1.75 6.83
N PHE A 68 1.50 3.04 6.78
CA PHE A 68 0.68 3.62 5.72
C PHE A 68 1.19 3.33 4.31
N GLY A 69 2.51 3.25 4.12
CA GLY A 69 3.12 2.90 2.85
C GLY A 69 2.63 1.57 2.29
N ASN A 70 2.30 0.59 3.14
CA ASN A 70 1.82 -0.73 2.75
C ASN A 70 0.29 -0.84 2.67
N LEU A 71 -0.43 0.17 3.17
CA LEU A 71 -1.88 0.13 3.29
C LEU A 71 -2.54 0.85 2.11
N THR A 72 -3.65 0.32 1.63
CA THR A 72 -4.49 1.01 0.66
C THR A 72 -5.98 0.78 0.92
N LEU A 73 -6.82 1.52 0.22
CA LEU A 73 -8.26 1.34 0.24
C LEU A 73 -8.69 0.50 -0.96
N VAL A 74 -9.57 -0.47 -0.71
CA VAL A 74 -10.25 -1.26 -1.74
C VAL A 74 -11.68 -1.55 -1.29
N THR A 75 -12.54 -1.94 -2.23
CA THR A 75 -13.86 -2.46 -1.86
C THR A 75 -13.71 -3.81 -1.16
N GLN A 76 -14.64 -4.16 -0.29
CA GLN A 76 -14.60 -5.45 0.43
C GLN A 76 -14.53 -6.67 -0.51
N PRO A 77 -15.28 -6.75 -1.64
CA PRO A 77 -15.12 -7.86 -2.58
C PRO A 77 -13.72 -7.96 -3.18
N LEU A 78 -13.09 -6.81 -3.51
CA LEU A 78 -11.73 -6.80 -4.03
C LEU A 78 -10.73 -7.25 -2.96
N ASN A 79 -10.87 -6.79 -1.72
CA ASN A 79 -10.02 -7.24 -0.60
C ASN A 79 -10.01 -8.77 -0.46
N LEU A 80 -11.20 -9.39 -0.48
CA LEU A 80 -11.35 -10.84 -0.40
C LEU A 80 -10.68 -11.56 -1.58
N ALA A 81 -10.72 -10.99 -2.78
CA ALA A 81 -10.05 -11.54 -3.96
C ALA A 81 -8.52 -11.39 -3.91
N LEU A 82 -7.99 -10.34 -3.28
CA LEU A 82 -6.56 -10.07 -3.15
C LEU A 82 -5.91 -10.99 -2.10
N SER A 83 -6.52 -11.10 -0.90
CA SER A 83 -6.08 -11.98 0.19
C SER A 83 -4.56 -11.91 0.45
N ASN A 84 -3.89 -13.05 0.68
CA ASN A 84 -2.45 -13.16 0.87
C ASN A 84 -1.65 -13.34 -0.44
N GLY A 85 -2.23 -12.94 -1.59
CA GLY A 85 -1.62 -13.13 -2.89
C GLY A 85 -0.28 -12.38 -3.07
N ARG A 86 0.52 -12.81 -4.05
CA ARG A 86 1.75 -12.11 -4.46
C ARG A 86 1.46 -10.71 -5.01
N PHE A 87 2.44 -9.82 -4.93
CA PHE A 87 2.29 -8.44 -5.38
C PHE A 87 1.81 -8.31 -6.83
N SER A 88 2.39 -9.06 -7.77
CA SER A 88 2.04 -8.95 -9.19
C SER A 88 0.57 -9.27 -9.46
N ALA A 89 0.01 -10.29 -8.80
CA ALA A 89 -1.40 -10.62 -8.89
C ALA A 89 -2.28 -9.51 -8.28
N LYS A 90 -1.87 -8.98 -7.12
CA LYS A 90 -2.59 -7.88 -6.47
C LYS A 90 -2.58 -6.61 -7.33
N ARG A 91 -1.43 -6.25 -7.88
CA ARG A 91 -1.24 -5.10 -8.76
C ARG A 91 -2.19 -5.17 -9.96
N THR A 92 -2.22 -6.28 -10.68
CA THR A 92 -3.12 -6.49 -11.83
C THR A 92 -4.60 -6.42 -11.42
N ALA A 93 -4.98 -7.02 -10.29
CA ALA A 93 -6.35 -6.97 -9.81
C ALA A 93 -6.77 -5.55 -9.40
N ILE A 94 -5.89 -4.79 -8.73
CA ILE A 94 -6.11 -3.39 -8.38
C ILE A 94 -6.22 -2.53 -9.64
N GLU A 95 -5.34 -2.74 -10.61
CA GLU A 95 -5.35 -2.04 -11.90
C GLU A 95 -6.69 -2.22 -12.64
N ASN A 96 -7.19 -3.45 -12.69
CA ASN A 96 -8.42 -3.77 -13.42
C ASN A 96 -9.71 -3.34 -12.71
N ASN A 97 -9.70 -3.23 -11.37
CA ASN A 97 -10.94 -3.10 -10.59
C ASN A 97 -11.03 -1.84 -9.73
N SER A 98 -9.94 -1.11 -9.52
CA SER A 98 -9.95 0.07 -8.64
C SER A 98 -9.91 1.39 -9.42
N LEU A 99 -10.84 2.28 -9.08
CA LEU A 99 -10.89 3.66 -9.58
C LEU A 99 -10.23 4.67 -8.64
N LEU A 100 -9.73 4.22 -7.48
CA LEU A 100 -9.18 5.10 -6.45
C LEU A 100 -7.83 5.69 -6.86
N MET A 101 -7.65 6.99 -6.63
CA MET A 101 -6.42 7.71 -6.94
C MET A 101 -5.22 7.16 -6.17
N LEU A 102 -5.42 6.78 -4.91
CA LEU A 102 -4.46 6.12 -4.02
C LEU A 102 -3.90 4.83 -4.63
N ASN A 103 -4.70 4.14 -5.46
CA ASN A 103 -4.33 2.90 -6.14
C ASN A 103 -3.67 3.12 -7.50
N LYS A 104 -3.85 4.29 -8.13
CA LYS A 104 -3.09 4.65 -9.36
C LYS A 104 -1.59 4.62 -9.16
N TYR A 105 -1.13 4.76 -7.91
CA TYR A 105 0.27 4.55 -7.54
C TYR A 105 0.82 3.23 -8.09
N PHE A 106 0.08 2.13 -7.93
CA PHE A 106 0.54 0.78 -8.31
C PHE A 106 0.51 0.54 -9.83
N GLN A 107 -0.16 1.39 -10.61
CA GLN A 107 -0.24 1.25 -12.06
C GLN A 107 1.03 1.76 -12.76
N ARG A 108 1.95 2.40 -12.05
CA ARG A 108 3.20 2.91 -12.62
C ARG A 108 4.08 1.74 -13.06
N ASN A 109 4.49 1.74 -14.33
CA ASN A 109 5.38 0.71 -14.91
C ASN A 109 6.73 0.57 -14.20
N THR A 110 7.12 1.53 -13.37
CA THR A 110 8.36 1.50 -12.59
C THR A 110 8.26 0.60 -11.35
N ILE A 111 7.06 0.22 -10.90
CA ILE A 111 6.86 -0.56 -9.67
C ILE A 111 6.58 -2.02 -10.04
N GLN A 112 7.63 -2.81 -10.20
CA GLN A 112 7.52 -4.23 -10.55
C GLN A 112 7.40 -5.12 -9.30
N ASP A 113 8.11 -4.74 -8.24
CA ASP A 113 8.16 -5.47 -6.99
C ASP A 113 7.64 -4.63 -5.82
N TRP A 114 7.35 -5.31 -4.71
CA TRP A 114 6.88 -4.68 -3.49
C TRP A 114 7.65 -5.22 -2.29
N ASP A 115 8.67 -4.49 -1.89
CA ASP A 115 9.53 -4.82 -0.77
C ASP A 115 9.50 -3.73 0.30
N GLU A 116 10.34 -3.89 1.32
CA GLU A 116 10.47 -2.94 2.41
C GLU A 116 10.95 -1.56 1.96
N VAL A 117 11.72 -1.48 0.86
CA VAL A 117 12.15 -0.19 0.30
C VAL A 117 10.96 0.51 -0.32
N ALA A 118 10.20 -0.18 -1.18
CA ALA A 118 9.01 0.35 -1.84
C ALA A 118 7.93 0.80 -0.84
N ILE A 119 7.76 0.07 0.27
CA ILE A 119 6.83 0.48 1.34
C ILE A 119 7.27 1.81 1.97
N ARG A 120 8.56 1.99 2.28
CA ARG A 120 9.08 3.24 2.87
C ARG A 120 8.92 4.41 1.90
N GLU A 121 9.33 4.24 0.65
CA GLU A 121 9.22 5.27 -0.39
C GLU A 121 7.77 5.71 -0.61
N ARG A 122 6.82 4.77 -0.62
CA ARG A 122 5.40 5.12 -0.70
C ARG A 122 4.93 5.82 0.57
N GLY A 123 5.41 5.40 1.74
CA GLY A 123 5.10 6.04 3.01
C GLY A 123 5.50 7.52 3.03
N GLU A 124 6.69 7.86 2.56
CA GLU A 124 7.16 9.25 2.44
C GLU A 124 6.26 10.06 1.51
N ARG A 125 5.89 9.51 0.34
CA ARG A 125 4.95 10.18 -0.58
C ARG A 125 3.58 10.42 0.03
N LEU A 126 3.04 9.45 0.77
CA LEU A 126 1.76 9.62 1.46
C LEU A 126 1.86 10.66 2.58
N PHE A 127 3.01 10.76 3.24
CA PHE A 127 3.27 11.79 4.24
C PHE A 127 3.31 13.20 3.61
N GLU A 128 3.95 13.35 2.45
CA GLU A 128 3.95 14.61 1.69
C GLU A 128 2.53 15.06 1.29
N GLU A 129 1.62 14.14 0.99
CA GLU A 129 0.21 14.48 0.78
C GLU A 129 -0.50 14.82 2.10
N ALA A 130 -0.21 14.07 3.17
CA ALA A 130 -0.84 14.30 4.47
C ALA A 130 -0.54 15.69 5.05
N ILE A 131 0.70 16.19 4.92
CA ILE A 131 1.07 17.52 5.44
C ILE A 131 0.35 18.68 4.72
N LYS A 132 -0.13 18.46 3.49
CA LYS A 132 -0.93 19.45 2.76
C LYS A 132 -2.37 19.51 3.29
N ILE A 133 -2.87 18.39 3.82
CA ILE A 133 -4.22 18.27 4.39
C ILE A 133 -4.23 18.75 5.85
N TRP A 134 -3.21 18.37 6.61
CA TRP A 134 -3.07 18.68 8.03
C TRP A 134 -1.75 19.41 8.29
N PRO A 135 -1.67 20.72 8.00
CA PRO A 135 -0.47 21.49 8.26
C PRO A 135 -0.19 21.57 9.77
N ARG A 136 1.09 21.73 10.13
CA ARG A 136 1.48 22.00 11.51
C ARG A 136 0.90 23.37 11.93
N PRO A 137 0.42 23.51 13.17
CA PRO A 137 0.09 24.82 13.73
C PRO A 137 1.28 25.77 13.65
N GLU A 138 0.99 27.05 13.42
CA GLU A 138 1.98 28.13 13.57
C GLU A 138 2.45 28.29 15.02
#